data_AF-A0A8D8D0L1-F1
#
_entry.id   AF-A0A8D8D0L1-F1
#
_cell.length_a   1.000
_cell.length_b   1.000
_cell.length_c   1.000
_cell.angle_alpha   90.00
_cell.angle_beta   90.00
_cell.angle_gamma   90.00
#
_symmetry.space_group_name_H-M   'P 1'
#
loop_
_entity.id
_entity.type
_entity.pdbx_description
1 polymer ?
#
loop_
_entity_poly.entity_id
_entity_poly.type
_entity_poly.pdbx_seq_one_letter_code
_entity_poly.pdbx_strand_id
1 'polypeptide(L)'
;MRTFQLTWTIVILFTIDTVRSLDLPEYLHVCHREDPKLTECMKQSIETLRPYLARGIPELDIPAIEPINLGDLIVAESVPGQGISITAKDIKAYGPSNFRLKKLKYTENCKRLWF
;
A
#
# COMPACT_ATOMS: atom_id res chain seq x y z
N MET A 1 42.16 -33.57 -17.43
CA MET A 1 42.20 -32.84 -16.14
C MET A 1 42.23 -31.31 -16.31
N ARG A 2 43.03 -30.74 -17.22
CA ARG A 2 43.17 -29.28 -17.42
C ARG A 2 41.99 -28.60 -18.14
N THR A 3 41.24 -29.34 -18.95
CA THR A 3 40.04 -28.86 -19.68
C THR A 3 38.85 -28.60 -18.75
N PHE A 4 38.71 -29.37 -17.66
CA PHE A 4 37.60 -29.27 -16.72
C PHE A 4 37.65 -27.99 -15.86
N GLN A 5 38.88 -27.53 -15.55
CA GLN A 5 39.14 -26.25 -14.87
C GLN A 5 38.74 -25.05 -15.75
N LEU A 6 39.09 -25.08 -17.04
CA LEU A 6 38.72 -24.04 -18.01
C LEU A 6 37.21 -23.95 -18.21
N THR A 7 36.52 -25.09 -18.29
CA THR A 7 35.06 -25.09 -18.40
C THR A 7 34.39 -24.50 -17.17
N TRP A 8 34.89 -24.80 -15.95
CA TRP A 8 34.36 -24.23 -14.71
C TRP A 8 34.55 -22.72 -14.65
N THR A 9 35.72 -22.20 -15.06
CA THR A 9 35.96 -20.75 -15.10
C THR A 9 35.05 -20.01 -16.09
N ILE A 10 34.75 -20.61 -17.25
CA ILE A 10 33.87 -20.00 -18.27
C ILE A 10 32.42 -19.99 -17.79
N VAL A 11 31.97 -21.06 -17.13
CA VAL A 11 30.62 -21.14 -16.54
C VAL A 11 30.44 -20.11 -15.42
N ILE A 12 31.45 -19.95 -14.54
CA ILE A 12 31.40 -18.97 -13.45
C ILE A 12 31.33 -17.53 -14.01
N LEU A 13 32.07 -17.23 -15.09
CA LEU A 13 32.07 -15.91 -15.73
C LEU A 13 30.72 -15.57 -16.40
N PHE A 14 30.01 -16.56 -16.93
CA PHE A 14 28.68 -16.35 -17.55
C PHE A 14 27.54 -16.21 -16.54
N THR A 15 27.72 -16.66 -15.29
CA THR A 15 26.66 -16.64 -14.27
C THR A 15 26.57 -15.33 -13.47
N ILE A 16 27.46 -14.35 -13.70
CA ILE A 16 27.55 -13.13 -12.87
C ILE A 16 26.50 -12.07 -13.25
N ASP A 17 25.87 -12.16 -14.43
CA ASP A 17 25.10 -11.05 -15.02
C ASP A 17 23.61 -10.96 -14.66
N THR A 18 23.09 -11.66 -13.65
CA THR A 18 21.66 -11.48 -13.28
C THR A 18 21.43 -11.26 -11.79
N VAL A 19 22.04 -10.22 -11.22
CA VAL A 19 21.48 -9.55 -10.04
C VAL A 19 20.37 -8.61 -10.53
N ARG A 20 19.13 -9.08 -10.52
CA ARG A 20 17.98 -8.18 -10.69
C ARG A 20 17.71 -7.48 -9.36
N SER A 21 18.01 -6.18 -9.29
CA SER A 21 17.50 -5.31 -8.24
C SER A 21 15.98 -5.17 -8.41
N LEU A 22 15.21 -5.22 -7.32
CA LEU A 22 13.81 -4.80 -7.36
C LEU A 22 13.80 -3.27 -7.43
N ASP A 23 13.47 -2.72 -8.60
CA ASP A 23 13.21 -1.28 -8.73
C ASP A 23 11.84 -0.98 -8.12
N LEU A 24 11.83 -0.34 -6.95
CA LEU A 24 10.61 0.20 -6.38
C LEU A 24 10.18 1.44 -7.19
N PRO A 25 8.88 1.62 -7.41
CA PRO A 25 8.40 2.80 -8.11
C PRO A 25 8.66 4.06 -7.29
N GLU A 26 8.89 5.17 -7.99
CA GLU A 26 9.33 6.45 -7.39
C GLU A 26 8.34 7.03 -6.36
N TYR A 27 7.07 6.64 -6.43
CA TYR A 27 6.04 7.07 -5.48
C TYR A 27 6.11 6.37 -4.11
N LEU A 28 6.84 5.26 -3.99
CA LEU A 28 7.03 4.53 -2.74
C LEU A 28 8.33 4.97 -2.06
N HIS A 29 8.24 6.02 -1.23
CA HIS A 29 9.39 6.48 -0.46
C HIS A 29 9.65 5.56 0.74
N VAL A 30 10.81 4.90 0.74
CA VAL A 30 11.23 3.95 1.79
C VAL A 30 11.93 4.68 2.92
N CYS A 31 11.46 4.47 4.15
CA CYS A 31 12.05 5.02 5.36
C CYS A 31 12.88 3.97 6.11
N HIS A 32 14.07 4.36 6.57
CA HIS A 32 14.93 3.50 7.39
C HIS A 32 14.51 3.59 8.86
N ARG A 33 14.42 2.44 9.55
CA ARG A 33 13.99 2.38 10.96
C ARG A 33 14.91 3.14 11.91
N GLU A 34 16.21 3.15 11.60
CA GLU A 34 17.25 3.82 12.39
C GLU A 34 17.31 5.34 12.14
N ASP A 35 16.48 5.87 11.22
CA ASP A 35 16.46 7.29 10.93
C ASP A 35 15.97 8.08 12.15
N PRO A 36 16.76 9.02 12.69
CA PRO A 36 16.33 9.87 13.81
C PRO A 36 15.09 10.72 13.49
N LYS A 37 14.77 10.91 12.20
CA LYS A 37 13.59 11.60 11.67
C LYS A 37 12.59 10.65 11.01
N LEU A 38 12.56 9.38 11.40
CA LEU A 38 11.64 8.36 10.85
C LEU A 38 10.18 8.83 10.75
N THR A 39 9.66 9.51 11.77
CA THR A 39 8.27 10.01 11.75
C THR A 39 8.03 11.03 10.64
N GLU A 40 8.99 11.90 10.35
CA GLU A 40 8.86 12.87 9.25
C GLU A 40 9.01 12.20 7.89
N CYS A 41 9.94 11.24 7.76
CA CYS A 41 10.05 10.42 6.55
C CYS A 41 8.73 9.69 6.25
N MET A 42 8.11 9.08 7.26
CA MET A 42 6.82 8.39 7.08
C MET A 42 5.70 9.34 6.65
N LYS A 43 5.65 10.56 7.21
CA LYS A 43 4.67 11.58 6.77
C LYS A 43 4.87 11.93 5.30
N GLN A 44 6.11 12.20 4.88
CA GLN A 44 6.44 12.53 3.50
C GLN A 44 6.11 11.37 2.55
N SER A 45 6.40 10.13 2.96
CA SER A 45 6.06 8.93 2.20
C SER A 45 4.54 8.83 1.97
N ILE A 46 3.74 9.02 3.02
CA ILE A 46 2.27 9.01 2.90
C ILE A 46 1.74 10.17 2.04
N GLU A 47 2.32 11.38 2.17
CA GLU A 47 1.91 12.53 1.35
C GLU A 47 2.21 12.33 -0.13
N THR A 48 3.36 11.73 -0.45
CA THR A 48 3.77 11.40 -1.82
C THR A 48 2.90 10.28 -2.41
N LEU A 49 2.47 9.33 -1.58
CA LEU A 49 1.58 8.25 -1.98
C LEU A 49 0.13 8.69 -2.21
N ARG A 50 -0.34 9.72 -1.51
CA ARG A 50 -1.73 10.19 -1.56
C ARG A 50 -2.33 10.36 -2.97
N PRO A 51 -1.68 11.05 -3.94
CA PRO A 51 -2.25 11.18 -5.29
C PRO A 51 -2.39 9.84 -6.02
N TYR A 52 -1.51 8.88 -5.74
CA TYR A 52 -1.58 7.53 -6.32
C TYR A 52 -2.71 6.72 -5.71
N LEU A 53 -2.90 6.83 -4.39
CA LEU A 53 -4.02 6.20 -3.70
C LEU A 53 -5.38 6.77 -4.15
N ALA A 54 -5.44 8.07 -4.46
CA ALA A 54 -6.67 8.70 -4.97
C ALA A 54 -7.15 8.06 -6.29
N ARG A 55 -6.22 7.77 -7.21
CA ARG A 55 -6.51 7.18 -8.52
C ARG A 55 -6.43 5.65 -8.57
N GLY A 56 -5.85 5.02 -7.54
CA GLY A 56 -5.55 3.59 -7.49
C GLY A 56 -4.19 3.24 -8.12
N ILE A 57 -3.72 2.03 -7.79
CA ILE A 57 -2.48 1.43 -8.30
C ILE A 57 -2.84 0.01 -8.78
N PRO A 58 -3.31 -0.14 -10.05
CA PRO A 58 -3.77 -1.42 -10.59
C PRO A 58 -2.69 -2.50 -10.61
N GLU A 59 -1.42 -2.11 -10.75
CA GLU A 59 -0.27 -3.02 -10.76
C GLU A 59 -0.10 -3.76 -9.42
N LEU A 60 -0.62 -3.17 -8.34
CA LEU A 60 -0.58 -3.72 -6.99
C LEU A 60 -1.97 -4.18 -6.50
N ASP A 61 -2.97 -4.24 -7.39
CA ASP A 61 -4.37 -4.54 -7.05
C ASP A 61 -4.96 -3.57 -6.00
N ILE A 62 -4.54 -2.30 -6.05
CA ILE A 62 -5.04 -1.25 -5.16
C ILE A 62 -6.09 -0.43 -5.92
N PRO A 63 -7.37 -0.48 -5.54
CA PRO A 63 -8.40 0.32 -6.19
C PRO A 63 -8.26 1.81 -5.85
N ALA A 64 -8.91 2.65 -6.65
CA ALA A 64 -9.03 4.07 -6.36
C ALA A 64 -9.77 4.30 -5.04
N ILE A 65 -9.23 5.17 -4.18
CA ILE A 65 -9.88 5.58 -2.93
C ILE A 65 -11.08 6.51 -3.19
N GLU A 66 -11.17 7.15 -4.36
CA GLU A 66 -12.28 8.06 -4.62
C GLU A 66 -12.75 8.01 -6.09
N PRO A 67 -14.06 7.86 -6.36
CA PRO A 67 -15.16 7.66 -5.39
C PRO A 67 -15.15 6.25 -4.75
N ILE A 68 -15.40 6.17 -3.44
CA ILE A 68 -15.69 4.88 -2.80
C ILE A 68 -17.11 4.49 -3.15
N ASN A 69 -17.28 3.36 -3.83
CA ASN A 69 -18.59 2.80 -4.11
C ASN A 69 -19.06 1.97 -2.91
N LEU A 70 -20.10 2.44 -2.23
CA LEU A 70 -20.71 1.79 -1.06
C LEU A 70 -21.90 0.89 -1.46
N GLY A 71 -22.31 0.92 -2.74
CA GLY A 71 -23.44 0.15 -3.24
C GLY A 71 -24.78 0.67 -2.75
N ASP A 72 -25.71 -0.24 -2.48
CA ASP A 72 -27.07 0.06 -2.05
C ASP A 72 -27.17 -0.04 -0.52
N LEU A 73 -27.58 1.05 0.13
CA LEU A 73 -27.87 1.08 1.57
C LEU A 73 -29.38 1.11 1.81
N ILE A 74 -29.84 0.19 2.65
CA ILE A 74 -31.22 0.16 3.14
C ILE A 74 -31.20 0.78 4.54
N VAL A 75 -31.69 2.02 4.66
CA VAL A 75 -31.72 2.75 5.92
C VAL A 75 -33.11 2.60 6.52
N ALA A 76 -33.22 1.61 7.41
CA ALA A 76 -34.32 1.29 8.32
C ALA A 76 -35.73 1.17 7.71
N GLU A 77 -36.32 -0.01 7.89
CA GLU A 77 -37.77 -0.21 7.90
C GLU A 77 -38.20 -0.07 9.37
N SER A 78 -38.84 1.04 9.75
CA SER A 78 -39.11 1.29 11.19
C SER A 78 -40.01 0.22 11.83
N VAL A 79 -40.93 -0.38 11.07
CA VAL A 79 -41.68 -1.63 11.36
C VAL A 79 -42.16 -2.23 10.02
N PRO A 80 -42.09 -3.56 9.80
CA PRO A 80 -42.70 -4.19 8.63
C PRO A 80 -44.20 -3.88 8.56
N GLY A 81 -44.64 -3.20 7.50
CA GLY A 81 -46.05 -2.83 7.30
C GLY A 81 -46.51 -1.53 8.00
N GLN A 82 -45.71 -0.91 8.87
CA GLN A 82 -45.96 0.43 9.41
C GLN A 82 -44.65 1.19 9.60
N GLY A 83 -44.23 1.93 8.58
CA GLY A 83 -42.99 2.68 8.67
C GLY A 83 -42.59 3.39 7.40
N ILE A 84 -41.58 4.23 7.52
CA ILE A 84 -40.86 4.78 6.37
C ILE A 84 -39.72 3.83 6.07
N SER A 85 -39.62 3.36 4.82
CA SER A 85 -38.48 2.60 4.30
C SER A 85 -37.71 3.47 3.33
N ILE A 86 -36.42 3.71 3.62
CA ILE A 86 -35.54 4.51 2.76
C ILE A 86 -34.49 3.58 2.15
N THR A 87 -34.54 3.43 0.84
CA THR A 87 -33.50 2.72 0.08
C THR A 87 -32.71 3.74 -0.72
N ALA A 88 -31.40 3.80 -0.47
CA ALA A 88 -30.46 4.60 -1.24
C ALA A 88 -29.62 3.67 -2.11
N LYS A 89 -29.59 3.92 -3.42
CA LYS A 89 -28.89 3.10 -4.40
C LYS A 89 -27.68 3.83 -4.98
N ASP A 90 -26.67 3.07 -5.41
CA ASP A 90 -25.44 3.61 -6.04
C ASP A 90 -24.77 4.72 -5.23
N ILE A 91 -24.56 4.47 -3.94
CA ILE A 91 -24.00 5.46 -3.04
C ILE A 91 -22.49 5.57 -3.27
N LYS A 92 -22.05 6.79 -3.59
CA LYS A 92 -20.65 7.14 -3.79
C LYS A 92 -20.19 8.11 -2.72
N ALA A 93 -19.11 7.77 -2.01
CA ALA A 93 -18.49 8.65 -1.03
C ALA A 93 -17.25 9.35 -1.62
N TYR A 94 -17.15 10.66 -1.31
CA TYR A 94 -16.11 11.58 -1.77
C TYR A 94 -15.44 12.26 -0.57
N GLY A 95 -14.21 12.73 -0.74
CA GLY A 95 -13.39 13.39 0.28
C GLY A 95 -12.20 12.60 0.84
N PRO A 96 -12.20 11.25 0.94
CA PRO A 96 -11.07 10.50 1.50
C PRO A 96 -9.74 10.75 0.78
N SER A 97 -9.73 11.05 -0.52
CA SER A 97 -8.50 11.34 -1.27
C SER A 97 -7.75 12.58 -0.77
N ASN A 98 -8.46 13.56 -0.18
CA ASN A 98 -7.89 14.83 0.27
C ASN A 98 -7.59 14.84 1.77
N PHE A 99 -7.25 13.69 2.36
CA PHE A 99 -6.91 13.61 3.77
C PHE A 99 -5.73 14.51 4.15
N ARG A 100 -5.67 14.90 5.43
CA ARG A 100 -4.56 15.64 6.05
C ARG A 100 -4.10 14.87 7.29
N LEU A 101 -2.81 14.55 7.34
CA LEU A 101 -2.21 13.90 8.49
C LEU A 101 -2.16 14.87 9.66
N LYS A 102 -2.95 14.61 10.71
CA LYS A 102 -2.96 15.44 11.92
C LYS A 102 -1.87 15.04 12.91
N LYS A 103 -1.69 13.74 13.12
CA LYS A 103 -0.72 13.20 14.08
C LYS A 103 -0.28 11.82 13.61
N LEU A 104 1.03 11.64 13.54
CA LEU A 104 1.67 10.34 13.34
C LEU A 104 2.51 10.06 14.59
N LYS A 105 2.22 8.95 15.28
CA LYS A 105 3.02 8.48 16.41
C LYS A 105 3.49 7.07 16.09
N TYR A 106 4.78 6.93 15.85
CA TYR A 106 5.42 5.63 15.77
C TYR A 106 5.79 5.18 17.18
N THR A 107 5.54 3.93 17.53
CA THR A 107 5.94 3.33 18.81
C THR A 107 6.48 1.95 18.51
N GLU A 108 7.73 1.72 18.89
CA GLU A 108 8.39 0.43 18.72
C GLU A 108 7.91 -0.54 19.80
N ASN A 109 6.72 -1.12 19.62
CA ASN A 109 6.25 -2.20 20.47
C ASN A 109 6.76 -3.54 19.96
N CYS A 110 8.07 -3.76 20.02
CA CYS A 110 8.63 -5.10 19.87
C CYS A 110 8.51 -5.85 21.21
N LYS A 111 7.27 -6.09 21.68
CA LYS A 111 7.04 -7.13 22.67
C LYS A 111 6.94 -8.45 21.92
N ARG A 112 8.06 -9.18 21.92
CA ARG A 112 8.19 -10.57 21.51
C ARG A 112 7.08 -11.37 22.21
N LEU A 113 6.00 -11.65 21.49
CA LEU A 113 4.99 -12.65 21.90
C LEU A 113 5.69 -14.01 21.80
N TRP A 114 6.39 -14.38 22.86
CA TRP A 114 6.70 -15.78 23.11
C TRP A 114 5.39 -16.44 23.52
N PHE A 115 4.97 -17.40 22.70
CA PHE A 115 4.04 -18.46 23.10
C PHE A 115 4.57 -19.19 24.35
#